data_AF-A0A537JG31-F1
#
_entry.id   AF-A0A537JG31-F1
#
_cell.length_a   1.000
_cell.length_b   1.000
_cell.length_c   1.000
_cell.angle_alpha   90.00
_cell.angle_beta   90.00
_cell.angle_gamma   90.00
#
_symmetry.space_group_name_H-M   'P 1'
#
loop_
_entity.id
_entity.type
_entity.pdbx_description
1 polymer ?
#
loop_
_entity_poly.entity_id
_entity_poly.type
_entity_poly.pdbx_seq_one_letter_code
_entity_poly.pdbx_strand_id
1 'polypeptide(L)' 'AALLGVSVKTAESHRMRIMIKLDIHETAGLVRYAVRQGLIRP' A
#
# COMPACT_ATOMS: atom_id res chain seq x y z
N ALA A 1 -9.93 4.83 5.11
CA ALA A 1 -9.85 5.49 6.42
C ALA A 1 -10.89 4.93 7.38
N ALA A 2 -12.19 5.07 7.06
CA ALA A 2 -13.28 4.65 7.95
C ALA A 2 -13.25 3.16 8.35
N LEU A 3 -12.93 2.24 7.43
CA LEU A 3 -12.91 0.79 7.70
C LEU A 3 -11.94 0.36 8.81
N LEU A 4 -10.84 1.09 9.00
CA LEU A 4 -9.81 0.77 10.00
C LEU A 4 -9.75 1.82 11.13
N GLY A 5 -10.64 2.81 11.13
CA GLY A 5 -10.64 3.91 12.10
C GLY A 5 -9.40 4.81 12.04
N VAL A 6 -8.60 4.74 10.96
CA VAL A 6 -7.36 5.53 10.80
C VAL A 6 -7.58 6.75 9.91
N SER A 7 -6.86 7.83 10.21
CA SER A 7 -6.85 9.02 9.34
C SER A 7 -6.25 8.70 7.97
N VAL A 8 -6.62 9.49 6.95
CA VAL A 8 -6.03 9.38 5.61
C VAL A 8 -4.50 9.56 5.68
N LYS A 9 -4.03 10.55 6.43
CA LYS A 9 -2.60 10.84 6.64
C LYS A 9 -1.84 9.66 7.26
N THR A 10 -2.50 8.92 8.16
CA THR A 10 -1.94 7.70 8.76
C THR A 10 -1.81 6.60 7.71
N ALA A 11 -2.85 6.35 6.91
CA ALA A 11 -2.82 5.37 5.83
C ALA A 11 -1.74 5.70 4.78
N GLU A 12 -1.58 6.97 4.42
CA GLU A 12 -0.52 7.44 3.52
C GLU A 12 0.88 7.19 4.10
N SER A 13 1.07 7.47 5.39
CA SER A 13 2.33 7.21 6.09
C SER A 13 2.70 5.73 6.08
N HIS A 14 1.72 4.84 6.29
CA HIS A 14 1.93 3.40 6.18
C HIS A 14 2.27 2.98 4.74
N ARG A 15 1.56 3.50 3.74
CA ARG A 15 1.83 3.25 2.32
C ARG A 15 3.26 3.63 1.95
N MET A 16 3.71 4.83 2.33
CA MET A 16 5.09 5.29 2.07
C MET A 16 6.14 4.37 2.71
N ARG A 17 5.92 3.93 3.95
CA ARG A 17 6.85 3.00 4.62
C ARG A 17 6.94 1.65 3.90
N ILE A 18 5.81 1.12 3.43
CA ILE A 18 5.78 -0.13 2.67
C ILE A 18 6.50 0.04 1.33
N MET A 19 6.24 1.15 0.64
CA MET A 19 6.89 1.52 -0.61
C MET A 19 8.41 1.59 -0.48
N ILE A 20 8.94 2.26 0.55
CA ILE A 20 10.38 2.31 0.84
C ILE A 20 10.95 0.92 1.11
N LYS A 21 10.27 0.10 1.93
CA LYS A 21 10.75 -1.25 2.28
C LYS A 21 10.81 -2.20 1.07
N LEU A 22 9.93 -2.01 0.09
CA LEU A 22 9.85 -2.84 -1.10
C LEU A 22 10.56 -2.22 -2.31
N ASP A 23 11.21 -1.06 -2.14
CA ASP A 23 11.82 -0.27 -3.21
C ASP A 23 10.84 0.09 -4.35
N ILE A 24 9.59 0.36 -3.98
CA ILE A 24 8.50 0.68 -4.91
C ILE A 24 8.26 2.19 -4.89
N HIS A 25 8.30 2.81 -6.06
CA HIS A 25 8.28 4.27 -6.19
C HIS A 25 6.91 4.86 -6.52
N GLU A 26 5.93 4.02 -6.87
CA GLU A 26 4.58 4.46 -7.26
C GLU A 26 3.48 3.53 -6.72
N THR A 27 2.29 4.07 -6.47
CA THR A 27 1.15 3.30 -5.95
C THR A 27 0.75 2.16 -6.89
N ALA A 28 0.82 2.37 -8.20
CA ALA A 28 0.54 1.32 -9.18
C ALA A 28 1.52 0.14 -9.07
N GLY A 29 2.79 0.41 -8.77
CA GLY A 29 3.81 -0.60 -8.51
C GLY A 29 3.49 -1.42 -7.27
N LEU A 30 2.97 -0.76 -6.22
CA LEU A 30 2.55 -1.42 -4.98
C LEU A 30 1.34 -2.34 -5.21
N VAL A 31 0.35 -1.88 -5.99
CA VAL A 31 -0.83 -2.69 -6.36
C VAL A 31 -0.41 -3.89 -7.21
N ARG A 32 0.43 -3.67 -8.24
CA ARG A 32 0.96 -4.76 -9.09
C ARG A 32 1.76 -5.77 -8.27
N TYR A 33 2.55 -5.32 -7.29
CA TYR A 33 3.25 -6.20 -6.37
C TYR A 33 2.26 -7.06 -5.56
N ALA A 34 1.24 -6.45 -4.98
CA ALA A 34 0.25 -7.16 -4.17
C ALA A 34 -0.53 -8.22 -4.97
N VAL A 35 -0.88 -7.93 -6.22
CA VAL A 35 -1.51 -8.91 -7.13
C VAL A 35 -0.55 -10.05 -7.48
N ARG A 36 0.71 -9.74 -7.85
CA ARG A 36 1.72 -10.77 -8.17
C ARG A 36 2.03 -11.70 -6.99
N GLN A 37 1.97 -11.19 -5.77
CA GLN A 37 2.18 -11.97 -4.55
C GLN A 37 0.91 -12.69 -4.08
N GLY A 38 -0.23 -12.53 -4.76
CA GLY A 38 -1.51 -13.14 -4.36
C GLY A 38 -2.11 -12.56 -3.07
N LEU A 39 -1.65 -11.39 -2.61
CA LEU A 39 -2.13 -10.73 -1.39
C LEU A 39 -3.53 -10.15 -1.57
N ILE A 40 -3.88 -9.79 -2.81
CA ILE A 40 -5.19 -9.27 -3.19
C ILE A 40 -5.62 -9.90 -4.52
N ARG A 41 -6.93 -10.05 -4.69
CA ARG A 41 -7.53 -10.49 -5.97
C ARG A 41 -7.78 -9.26 -6.84
N PRO A 42 -7.61 -9.35 -8.17
CA PRO A 42 -7.99 -8.28 -9.08
C PRO A 42 -9.49 -7.98 -9.03
#